data_AF-A0A378AH51-F1
#
_entry.id   AF-A0A378AH51-F1
#
_cell.length_a   1.000
_cell.length_b   1.000
_cell.length_c   1.000
_cell.angle_alpha   90.00
_cell.angle_beta   90.00
_cell.angle_gamma   90.00
#
_symmetry.space_group_name_H-M   'P 1'
#
loop_
_entity.id
_entity.type
_entity.pdbx_description
1 polymer ?
#
loop_
_entity_poly.entity_id
_entity_poly.type
_entity_poly.pdbx_seq_one_letter_code
_entity_poly.pdbx_strand_id
1 'polypeptide(L)' 'MKKAMPLVKESRRETDDAYSFNWSIRISPDLQMPFDPTHENMANLKLSPDQPVEVLAADLRRAFSGIVAGNVKEVGHPGY' A
#
# COMPACT_ATOMS: atom_id res chain seq x y z
N MET A 1 -1.81 15.34 -16.54
CA MET A 1 -1.30 14.05 -17.09
C MET A 1 -0.58 14.17 -18.44
N LYS A 2 -1.15 14.80 -19.50
CA LYS A 2 -0.49 14.89 -20.84
C LYS A 2 0.98 15.34 -20.82
N LYS A 3 1.30 16.34 -19.99
CA LYS A 3 2.67 16.88 -19.84
C LYS A 3 3.68 15.90 -19.21
N ALA A 4 3.22 14.91 -18.43
CA ALA A 4 4.09 13.93 -17.77
C ALA A 4 4.42 12.71 -18.65
N MET A 5 3.66 12.49 -19.73
CA MET A 5 3.83 11.30 -20.60
C MET A 5 5.19 11.22 -21.30
N PRO A 6 5.80 12.33 -21.78
CA PRO A 6 7.16 12.29 -22.31
C PRO A 6 8.18 11.82 -21.26
N LEU A 7 8.06 12.29 -20.02
CA LEU A 7 8.94 11.91 -18.91
C LEU A 7 8.79 10.43 -18.53
N VAL A 8 7.56 9.92 -18.48
CA VAL A 8 7.32 8.48 -18.23
C VAL A 8 7.93 7.64 -19.35
N LYS A 9 7.74 8.03 -20.61
CA LYS A 9 8.30 7.32 -21.77
C LYS A 9 9.82 7.29 -21.74
N GLU A 10 10.45 8.42 -21.42
CA GLU A 10 11.91 8.51 -21.28
C GLU A 10 12.42 7.62 -20.15
N SER A 11 11.81 7.69 -18.97
CA SER A 11 12.16 6.84 -17.82
C SER A 11 12.07 5.34 -18.14
N ARG A 12 11.07 4.89 -18.90
CA ARG A 12 10.98 3.47 -19.32
C ARG A 12 12.08 3.09 -20.29
N ARG A 13 12.44 3.98 -21.23
CA ARG A 13 13.52 3.75 -22.18
C ARG A 13 14.89 3.68 -21.50
N GLU A 14 15.14 4.52 -20.51
CA GLU A 14 16.41 4.55 -19.76
C GLU A 14 16.62 3.32 -18.89
N THR A 15 15.53 2.75 -18.38
CA THR A 15 15.54 1.57 -17.50
C THR A 15 15.29 0.25 -18.21
N ASP A 16 15.14 0.29 -19.55
CA ASP A 16 14.73 -0.83 -20.40
C ASP A 16 13.44 -1.54 -19.90
N ASP A 17 12.52 -0.75 -19.35
CA ASP A 17 11.25 -1.21 -18.79
C ASP A 17 10.12 -1.15 -19.83
N ALA A 18 9.08 -1.95 -19.65
CA ALA A 18 7.93 -1.96 -20.53
C ALA A 18 7.14 -0.65 -20.43
N TYR A 19 6.51 -0.23 -21.53
CA TYR A 19 5.61 0.94 -21.51
C TYR A 19 4.26 0.65 -20.85
N SER A 20 3.77 -0.59 -20.95
CA SER A 20 2.45 -1.00 -20.48
C SER A 20 2.44 -1.56 -19.05
N PHE A 21 3.60 -1.90 -18.49
CA PHE A 21 3.74 -2.41 -17.13
C PHE A 21 5.02 -1.84 -16.51
N ASN A 22 5.01 -1.46 -15.24
CA ASN A 22 6.18 -0.91 -14.57
C ASN A 22 6.89 -2.02 -13.79
N TRP A 23 7.89 -2.67 -14.39
CA TRP A 23 8.67 -3.71 -13.71
C TRP A 23 9.74 -3.12 -12.81
N SER A 24 10.22 -1.91 -13.13
CA SER A 24 11.30 -1.25 -12.40
C SER A 24 10.86 -0.70 -11.03
N ILE A 25 9.55 -0.51 -10.82
CA ILE A 25 9.01 -0.04 -9.54
C ILE A 25 9.26 -1.06 -8.42
N ARG A 26 9.94 -0.61 -7.37
CA ARG A 26 10.19 -1.43 -6.18
C ARG A 26 9.05 -1.21 -5.18
N ILE A 27 8.34 -2.28 -4.86
CA ILE A 27 7.29 -2.27 -3.84
C ILE A 27 7.80 -3.07 -2.64
N SER A 28 7.93 -2.43 -1.48
CA SER A 28 8.33 -3.13 -0.25
C SER A 28 7.37 -4.30 0.06
N PRO A 29 7.86 -5.45 0.54
CA PRO A 29 7.01 -6.56 0.97
C PRO A 29 5.91 -6.14 1.94
N ASP A 30 6.17 -5.16 2.82
CA ASP A 30 5.19 -4.63 3.77
C ASP A 30 3.93 -4.04 3.12
N LEU A 31 4.06 -3.60 1.85
CA LEU A 31 2.98 -3.08 1.03
C LEU A 31 2.29 -4.16 0.18
N GLN A 32 2.82 -5.38 0.14
CA GLN A 32 2.23 -6.48 -0.62
C GLN A 32 1.52 -7.48 0.28
N MET A 33 1.96 -7.62 1.54
CA MET A 33 1.36 -8.52 2.50
C MET A 33 -0.10 -8.14 2.77
N PRO A 34 -1.03 -9.12 2.70
CA PRO A 34 -2.41 -8.92 3.15
C PRO A 34 -2.45 -8.48 4.62
N PHE A 35 -3.43 -7.66 4.97
CA PHE A 35 -3.64 -7.19 6.33
C PHE A 35 -5.08 -7.51 6.75
N ASP A 36 -5.22 -8.31 7.80
CA ASP A 36 -6.51 -8.63 8.41
C ASP A 36 -6.79 -7.66 9.58
N PRO A 37 -7.81 -6.79 9.50
CA PRO A 37 -8.01 -5.70 10.44
C PRO A 37 -8.74 -6.15 11.72
N THR A 38 -8.18 -7.13 12.43
CA THR A 38 -8.64 -7.50 13.78
C THR A 38 -8.30 -6.38 14.78
N HIS A 39 -9.02 -6.31 15.91
CA HIS A 39 -8.72 -5.33 16.96
C HIS A 39 -7.28 -5.45 17.47
N GLU A 40 -6.75 -6.68 17.58
CA GLU A 40 -5.36 -6.95 17.96
C GLU A 40 -4.37 -6.41 16.92
N ASN A 41 -4.57 -6.72 15.64
CA ASN A 41 -3.69 -6.25 14.57
C ASN A 41 -3.70 -4.73 14.44
N MET A 42 -4.87 -4.10 14.61
CA MET A 42 -5.03 -2.66 14.58
C MET A 42 -4.33 -1.98 15.78
N ALA A 43 -4.39 -2.56 16.97
CA ALA A 43 -3.73 -2.04 18.17
C ALA A 43 -2.19 -2.14 18.10
N ASN A 44 -1.67 -3.12 17.34
CA ASN A 44 -0.24 -3.36 17.18
C ASN A 44 0.43 -2.51 16.06
N LEU A 45 -0.32 -1.67 15.34
CA LEU A 45 0.25 -0.78 14.32
C LEU A 45 1.20 0.24 14.95
N LYS A 46 2.38 0.43 14.34
CA LYS A 46 3.36 1.41 14.80
C LYS A 46 3.04 2.76 14.18
N LEU A 47 2.35 3.62 14.93
CA LEU A 47 1.90 4.93 14.46
C LEU A 47 2.68 6.09 15.11
N SER A 48 3.99 5.93 15.19
CA SER A 48 4.92 6.91 15.76
C SER A 48 5.91 7.43 14.71
N PRO A 49 6.42 8.68 14.84
CA PRO A 49 7.35 9.26 13.88
C PRO A 49 8.81 8.80 14.06
N ASP A 50 9.10 7.98 15.08
CA ASP A 50 10.44 7.47 15.42
C ASP A 50 10.84 6.21 14.62
N GLN A 51 10.32 6.09 13.40
CA GLN A 51 10.57 4.97 12.48
C GLN A 51 10.77 5.48 11.05
N PRO A 52 11.31 4.66 10.13
CA PRO A 52 11.44 5.03 8.73
C PRO A 52 10.08 5.41 8.10
N VAL A 53 10.08 6.44 7.25
CA VAL A 53 8.84 7.03 6.71
C VAL A 53 8.04 6.03 5.86
N GLU A 54 8.72 5.11 5.18
CA GLU A 54 8.12 4.04 4.39
C GLU A 54 7.41 2.99 5.25
N VAL A 55 7.90 2.73 6.47
CA VAL A 55 7.26 1.82 7.43
C VAL A 55 6.03 2.49 8.03
N LEU A 56 6.16 3.76 8.44
CA LEU A 56 5.02 4.54 8.92
C LEU A 56 3.92 4.66 7.85
N ALA A 57 4.29 4.88 6.57
CA ALA A 57 3.34 4.92 5.47
C ALA A 57 2.62 3.58 5.26
N ALA A 58 3.32 2.45 5.43
CA ALA A 58 2.72 1.12 5.37
C ALA A 58 1.70 0.89 6.50
N ASP A 59 2.05 1.27 7.74
CA ASP A 59 1.15 1.12 8.89
C ASP A 59 -0.05 2.09 8.85
N LEU A 60 0.15 3.32 8.37
CA LEU A 60 -0.95 4.24 8.08
C LEU A 60 -1.90 3.67 7.02
N ARG A 61 -1.36 3.07 5.95
CA ARG A 61 -2.19 2.40 4.94
C ARG A 61 -3.02 1.27 5.54
N ARG A 62 -2.43 0.44 6.42
CA ARG A 62 -3.13 -0.64 7.14
C ARG A 62 -4.25 -0.08 8.02
N ALA A 63 -3.98 0.99 8.77
CA ALA A 63 -4.97 1.67 9.61
C ALA A 63 -6.18 2.14 8.80
N PHE A 64 -5.96 2.86 7.70
CA PHE A 64 -7.06 3.33 6.85
C PHE A 64 -7.82 2.18 6.20
N SER A 65 -7.13 1.13 5.73
CA SER A 65 -7.78 -0.07 5.20
C SER A 65 -8.66 -0.76 6.25
N GLY A 66 -8.23 -0.81 7.51
CA GLY A 66 -9.01 -1.37 8.61
C GLY A 66 -10.27 -0.57 8.92
N ILE A 67 -10.17 0.77 8.93
CA ILE A 67 -11.33 1.66 9.09
C ILE A 67 -12.35 1.44 7.95
N VAL A 68 -11.87 1.34 6.71
CA VAL A 68 -12.74 1.06 5.55
C VAL A 68 -13.40 -0.31 5.67
N ALA A 69 -12.66 -1.34 6.11
CA ALA A 69 -13.22 -2.66 6.33
C ALA A 69 -14.32 -2.64 7.41
N GLY A 70 -14.10 -1.99 8.55
CA GLY A 70 -15.11 -1.87 9.61
C GLY A 70 -16.36 -1.08 9.20
N ASN A 71 -16.22 -0.11 8.28
CA ASN A 71 -17.33 0.75 7.87
C ASN A 71 -18.13 0.24 6.67
N VAL A 72 -17.51 -0.50 5.75
CA VAL A 72 -18.10 -0.85 4.44
C VAL A 72 -18.20 -2.36 4.22
N LYS A 73 -17.36 -3.16 4.88
CA LYS A 73 -17.45 -4.62 4.78
C LYS A 73 -18.28 -5.13 5.93
N GLU A 74 -19.31 -5.91 5.61
CA GLU A 74 -19.96 -6.83 6.54
C GLU A 74 -18.94 -7.88 7.01
N VAL A 75 -18.04 -7.52 7.92
CA VAL A 75 -17.25 -8.48 8.71
C VAL A 75 -18.08 -8.82 9.93
N GLY A 76 -19.23 -9.43 9.67
CA GLY A 76 -20.29 -9.62 10.64
C GLY A 76 -21.09 -10.90 10.42
N HIS A 77 -20.57 -11.90 9.72
CA HIS A 77 -21.07 -13.28 9.83
C HIS A 77 -19.90 -14.19 10.19
N PRO A 78 -19.75 -14.58 11.47
CA PRO A 78 -18.88 -15.68 11.80
C PRO A 78 -19.48 -16.90 11.11
N GLY A 79 -18.68 -17.59 10.31
CA GLY A 79 -19.03 -18.92 9.82
C GLY A 79 -18.92 -19.94 10.94
N TYR A 80 -19.77 -19.79 11.96
CA TYR A 80 -20.34 -20.76 12.89
C TYR A 80 -21.60 -20.14 13.52
#